data_AF-A0AAU6IHV1-F1
#
_entry.id   AF-A0AAU6IHV1-F1
#
_cell.length_a   1.000
_cell.length_b   1.000
_cell.length_c   1.000
_cell.angle_alpha   90.00
_cell.angle_beta   90.00
_cell.angle_gamma   90.00
#
_symmetry.space_group_name_H-M   'P 1'
#
loop_
_entity.id
_entity.type
_entity.pdbx_description
1 polymer ?
#
loop_
_entity_poly.entity_id
_entity_poly.type
_entity_poly.pdbx_seq_one_letter_code
_entity_poly.pdbx_strand_id
1 'polypeptide(L)'
;MEAIPEENEVVGAVSQSRYVQIVAELRGVTGQETEGQFTIGDRALEVEPMRPCDGQAMDTSRPVAHSLVQLARDVGLPVTTILQARWTASRWPADQRRKTESFTVHRLLAGIDDDEERFAAIDELPEGKTHWTIDDTAQRIRVQGIAPAAPQETTTAVTPRPGSLILPPR
;
A
#
# COMPACT_ATOMS: atom_id res chain seq x y z
N MET A 1 -9.61 -43.96 -35.42
CA MET A 1 -9.48 -43.39 -34.06
C MET A 1 -8.45 -42.29 -34.20
N GLU A 2 -8.93 -41.09 -34.47
CA GLU A 2 -8.10 -39.94 -34.86
C GLU A 2 -7.63 -39.27 -33.58
N ALA A 3 -6.30 -39.20 -33.37
CA ALA A 3 -5.71 -38.53 -32.23
C ALA A 3 -5.95 -37.03 -32.38
N ILE A 4 -6.74 -36.45 -31.47
CA ILE A 4 -6.91 -35.01 -31.37
C ILE A 4 -5.55 -34.45 -30.92
N PRO A 5 -4.95 -33.49 -31.64
CA PRO A 5 -3.68 -32.93 -31.23
C PRO A 5 -3.89 -32.17 -29.91
N GLU A 6 -3.05 -32.47 -28.93
CA GLU A 6 -2.90 -31.67 -27.71
C GLU A 6 -2.35 -30.30 -28.12
N GLU A 7 -3.24 -29.40 -28.52
CA GLU A 7 -2.89 -28.01 -28.74
C GLU A 7 -2.58 -27.37 -27.38
N ASN A 8 -1.30 -27.48 -27.01
CA ASN A 8 -0.54 -26.50 -26.24
C ASN A 8 -1.32 -25.82 -25.11
N GLU A 9 -1.34 -26.49 -23.97
CA GLU A 9 -1.54 -25.90 -22.64
C GLU A 9 -0.34 -24.96 -22.33
N VAL A 10 -0.19 -23.88 -23.09
CA VAL A 10 0.88 -22.90 -22.96
C VAL A 10 0.30 -21.55 -22.56
N VAL A 11 0.92 -20.91 -21.59
CA VAL A 11 0.63 -19.54 -21.19
C VAL A 11 1.74 -18.67 -21.78
N GLY A 12 1.45 -18.01 -22.89
CA GLY A 12 2.45 -17.26 -23.65
C GLY A 12 3.58 -18.17 -24.13
N ALA A 13 4.81 -17.95 -23.62
CA ALA A 13 6.01 -18.69 -24.04
C ALA A 13 6.36 -19.91 -23.16
N VAL A 14 5.53 -20.23 -22.15
CA VAL A 14 5.82 -21.32 -21.20
C VAL A 14 4.67 -22.32 -21.15
N SER A 15 4.95 -23.57 -20.78
CA SER A 15 3.90 -24.56 -20.50
C SER A 15 3.09 -24.18 -19.25
N GLN A 16 1.87 -24.71 -19.14
CA GLN A 16 0.97 -24.51 -18.01
C GLN A 16 1.63 -24.89 -16.68
N SER A 17 2.30 -26.05 -16.63
CA SER A 17 3.01 -26.49 -15.42
C SER A 17 4.13 -25.53 -15.03
N ARG A 18 4.85 -24.96 -16.00
CA ARG A 18 5.89 -23.95 -15.73
C ARG A 18 5.26 -22.63 -15.28
N TYR A 19 4.13 -22.22 -15.86
CA TYR A 19 3.40 -21.04 -15.43
C TYR A 19 2.99 -21.13 -13.95
N VAL A 20 2.45 -22.27 -13.51
CA VAL A 20 2.10 -22.50 -12.10
C VAL A 20 3.32 -22.38 -11.17
N GLN A 21 4.47 -22.90 -11.58
CA GLN A 21 5.73 -22.74 -10.82
C GLN A 21 6.17 -21.27 -10.75
N ILE A 22 6.14 -20.55 -11.88
CA ILE A 22 6.47 -19.12 -11.93
C ILE A 22 5.55 -18.32 -11.00
N VAL A 23 4.25 -18.60 -11.02
CA VAL A 23 3.30 -17.93 -10.12
C VAL A 23 3.65 -18.20 -8.66
N ALA A 24 4.01 -19.43 -8.30
CA ALA A 24 4.44 -19.75 -6.93
C ALA A 24 5.74 -19.03 -6.54
N GLU A 25 6.74 -18.99 -7.43
CA GLU A 25 8.00 -18.25 -7.26
C GLU A 25 7.73 -16.76 -7.04
N LEU A 26 6.96 -16.13 -7.93
CA LEU A 26 6.64 -14.69 -7.86
C LEU A 26 5.80 -14.33 -6.63
N ARG A 27 4.92 -15.22 -6.18
CA ARG A 27 4.20 -15.02 -4.90
C ARG A 27 5.13 -14.97 -3.71
N GLY A 28 6.19 -15.77 -3.70
CA GLY A 28 7.24 -15.69 -2.68
C GLY A 28 7.90 -14.32 -2.66
N VAL A 29 8.25 -13.78 -3.84
CA VAL A 29 8.85 -12.45 -3.98
C VAL A 29 7.89 -11.36 -3.50
N THR A 30 6.63 -11.37 -3.95
CA THR A 30 5.62 -10.39 -3.53
C THR A 30 5.33 -10.47 -2.02
N GLY A 31 5.44 -11.65 -1.42
CA GLY A 31 5.36 -11.81 0.03
C GLY A 31 6.48 -11.05 0.76
N GLN A 32 7.72 -11.18 0.29
CA GLN A 32 8.87 -10.44 0.84
C GLN A 32 8.73 -8.92 0.63
N GLU A 33 8.27 -8.49 -0.54
CA GLU A 33 7.99 -7.08 -0.81
C GLU A 33 6.91 -6.53 0.14
N THR A 34 5.89 -7.32 0.42
CA THR A 34 4.79 -6.94 1.32
C THR A 34 5.29 -6.78 2.76
N GLU A 35 6.10 -7.71 3.25
CA GLU A 35 6.74 -7.62 4.57
C GLU A 35 7.66 -6.39 4.65
N GLY A 36 8.43 -6.11 3.60
CA GLY A 36 9.27 -4.91 3.50
C GLY A 36 8.46 -3.61 3.58
N GLN A 37 7.36 -3.53 2.84
CA GLN A 37 6.49 -2.34 2.85
C GLN A 37 5.79 -2.13 4.20
N PHE A 38 5.34 -3.20 4.85
CA PHE A 38 4.83 -3.09 6.22
C PHE A 38 5.90 -2.67 7.22
N THR A 39 7.13 -3.19 7.09
CA THR A 39 8.25 -2.78 7.94
C THR A 39 8.56 -1.29 7.77
N ILE A 40 8.58 -0.78 6.53
CA ILE A 40 8.74 0.64 6.26
C ILE A 40 7.61 1.44 6.92
N GLY A 41 6.37 0.98 6.78
CA GLY A 41 5.20 1.62 7.38
C GLY A 41 5.26 1.67 8.91
N ASP A 42 5.62 0.57 9.55
CA ASP A 42 5.77 0.48 11.01
C ASP A 42 6.86 1.42 11.53
N ARG A 43 8.01 1.48 10.85
CA ARG A 43 9.09 2.41 11.21
C ARG A 43 8.68 3.86 10.95
N ALA A 44 7.92 4.13 9.89
CA ALA A 44 7.40 5.46 9.62
C ALA A 44 6.37 5.91 10.68
N LEU A 45 5.56 4.98 11.22
CA LEU A 45 4.65 5.25 12.34
C LEU A 45 5.40 5.51 13.65
N GLU A 46 6.49 4.79 13.88
CA GLU A 46 7.37 5.00 15.03
C GLU A 46 8.05 6.39 14.97
N VAL A 47 8.49 6.79 13.78
CA VAL A 47 9.09 8.12 13.55
C VAL A 47 8.05 9.25 13.66
N GLU A 48 6.87 9.07 13.06
CA GLU A 48 5.81 10.07 13.07
C GLU A 48 4.43 9.37 13.15
N PRO A 49 3.82 9.28 14.35
CA PRO A 49 2.52 8.66 14.53
C PRO A 49 1.40 9.33 13.72
N MET A 50 0.36 8.56 13.38
CA MET A 50 -0.86 9.13 12.81
C MET A 50 -1.54 10.01 13.86
N ARG A 51 -1.79 11.27 13.54
CA ARG A 51 -2.50 12.19 14.42
C ARG A 51 -4.01 12.03 14.22
N PRO A 52 -4.82 12.01 15.29
CA PRO A 52 -6.27 12.00 15.17
C PRO A 52 -6.74 13.20 14.34
N CYS A 53 -7.68 12.98 13.42
CA CYS A 53 -8.37 14.06 12.73
C CYS A 53 -9.37 14.67 13.71
N ASP A 54 -8.99 15.77 14.33
CA ASP A 54 -9.75 16.53 15.29
C ASP A 54 -10.82 17.39 14.62
N GLY A 55 -11.76 16.77 13.89
CA GLY A 55 -13.09 17.28 13.50
C GLY A 55 -13.19 18.62 12.73
N GLN A 56 -12.12 19.38 12.57
CA GLN A 56 -12.10 20.62 11.81
C GLN A 56 -11.79 20.31 10.36
N ALA A 57 -12.63 20.85 9.48
CA ALA A 57 -12.54 20.74 8.03
C ALA A 57 -11.06 20.73 7.59
N MET A 58 -10.67 19.62 6.96
CA MET A 58 -9.30 19.40 6.53
C MET A 58 -8.83 20.58 5.70
N ASP A 59 -7.84 21.29 6.22
CA ASP A 59 -6.88 21.92 5.35
C ASP A 59 -6.13 20.78 4.65
N THR A 60 -6.54 20.47 3.43
CA THR A 60 -5.89 19.50 2.54
C THR A 60 -4.42 19.86 2.26
N SER A 61 -3.95 21.00 2.75
CA SER A 61 -2.57 21.49 2.68
C SER A 61 -1.72 21.23 3.92
N ARG A 62 -2.06 20.29 4.83
CA ARG A 62 -1.14 19.97 5.94
C ARG A 62 0.21 19.48 5.39
N PRO A 63 1.33 20.17 5.70
CA PRO A 63 2.64 19.82 5.16
C PRO A 63 3.11 18.49 5.74
N VAL A 64 3.72 17.65 4.91
CA VAL A 64 4.38 16.41 5.34
C VAL A 64 5.39 16.75 6.44
N ALA A 65 5.39 15.96 7.52
CA ALA A 65 6.34 16.15 8.61
C ALA A 65 7.78 16.07 8.07
N HIS A 66 8.63 17.03 8.45
CA HIS A 66 10.03 17.08 8.01
C HIS A 66 10.78 15.77 8.31
N SER A 67 10.42 15.11 9.41
CA SER A 67 10.89 13.77 9.81
C SER A 67 10.70 12.72 8.71
N LEU A 68 9.55 12.71 8.03
CA LEU A 68 9.24 11.74 6.97
C LEU A 68 9.94 12.06 5.65
N VAL A 69 10.14 13.35 5.35
CA VAL A 69 10.94 13.77 4.19
C VAL A 69 12.41 13.35 4.39
N GLN A 70 12.94 13.52 5.60
CA GLN A 70 14.28 13.08 5.95
C GLN A 70 14.39 11.55 5.89
N LEU A 71 13.44 10.82 6.47
CA LEU A 71 13.39 9.35 6.40
C LEU A 71 13.38 8.86 4.94
N ALA A 72 12.55 9.45 4.08
CA ALA A 72 12.47 9.12 2.67
C ALA A 72 13.82 9.31 1.97
N ARG A 73 14.51 10.43 2.25
CA ARG A 73 15.84 10.72 1.72
C ARG A 73 16.88 9.70 2.15
N ASP A 74 16.92 9.38 3.45
CA ASP A 74 17.94 8.51 4.03
C ASP A 74 17.76 7.04 3.62
N VAL A 75 16.52 6.60 3.42
CA VAL A 75 16.19 5.26 2.91
C VAL A 75 16.30 5.17 1.39
N GLY A 76 16.24 6.31 0.67
CA GLY A 76 16.29 6.36 -0.79
C GLY A 76 14.96 6.03 -1.46
N LEU A 77 13.84 6.32 -0.80
CA LEU A 77 12.49 6.09 -1.32
C LEU A 77 11.75 7.41 -1.57
N PRO A 78 10.77 7.44 -2.49
CA PRO A 78 9.84 8.55 -2.59
C PRO A 78 9.11 8.77 -1.27
N VAL A 79 8.96 10.03 -0.85
CA VAL A 79 8.19 10.36 0.36
C VAL A 79 6.75 9.84 0.26
N THR A 80 6.16 9.81 -0.93
CA THR A 80 4.83 9.23 -1.18
C THR A 80 4.76 7.75 -0.83
N THR A 81 5.83 6.98 -1.06
CA THR A 81 5.93 5.57 -0.65
C THR A 81 5.95 5.45 0.87
N ILE A 82 6.71 6.29 1.57
CA ILE A 82 6.73 6.32 3.05
C ILE A 82 5.34 6.63 3.60
N LEU A 83 4.66 7.63 3.01
CA LEU A 83 3.32 8.04 3.43
C LEU A 83 2.27 6.94 3.23
N GLN A 84 2.27 6.30 2.06
CA GLN A 84 1.37 5.18 1.77
C GLN A 84 1.65 4.00 2.71
N ALA A 85 2.92 3.65 2.87
CA ALA A 85 3.33 2.56 3.75
C ALA A 85 2.87 2.79 5.19
N ARG A 86 3.13 4.00 5.70
CA ARG A 86 2.74 4.44 7.06
C ARG A 86 1.23 4.36 7.27
N TRP A 87 0.47 4.94 6.34
CA TRP A 87 -0.98 4.96 6.44
C TRP A 87 -1.57 3.55 6.39
N THR A 88 -1.14 2.70 5.45
CA THR A 88 -1.59 1.30 5.39
C THR A 88 -1.21 0.52 6.65
N ALA A 89 0.01 0.69 7.18
CA ALA A 89 0.42 0.06 8.43
C ALA A 89 -0.43 0.50 9.63
N SER A 90 -0.89 1.76 9.67
CA SER A 90 -1.76 2.25 10.76
C SER A 90 -3.15 1.62 10.73
N ARG A 91 -3.62 1.21 9.55
CA ARG A 91 -4.89 0.51 9.39
C ARG A 91 -4.70 -0.97 9.71
N TRP A 92 -3.58 -1.58 9.37
CA TRP A 92 -3.35 -3.02 9.55
C TRP A 92 -2.36 -3.33 10.69
N PRO A 93 -2.83 -3.55 11.93
CA PRO A 93 -2.04 -4.15 13.01
C PRO A 93 -1.35 -5.44 12.58
N ALA A 94 -0.21 -5.76 13.18
CA ALA A 94 0.62 -6.89 12.77
C ALA A 94 -0.12 -8.25 12.76
N ASP A 95 -1.06 -8.45 13.68
CA ASP A 95 -1.92 -9.63 13.81
C ASP A 95 -3.04 -9.70 12.76
N GLN A 96 -3.39 -8.58 12.14
CA GLN A 96 -4.44 -8.50 11.11
C GLN A 96 -3.89 -8.58 9.68
N ARG A 97 -2.56 -8.64 9.52
CA ARG A 97 -1.92 -8.76 8.19
C ARG A 97 -2.00 -10.19 7.69
N ARG A 98 -2.29 -10.37 6.40
CA ARG A 98 -2.29 -11.69 5.75
C ARG A 98 -1.04 -11.84 4.88
N LYS A 99 -0.14 -12.74 5.26
CA LYS A 99 1.13 -12.97 4.54
C LYS A 99 0.94 -13.46 3.10
N THR A 100 -0.22 -14.03 2.81
CA THR A 100 -0.59 -14.52 1.48
C THR A 100 -1.04 -13.42 0.54
N GLU A 101 -1.49 -12.28 1.07
CA GLU A 101 -2.04 -11.18 0.29
C GLU A 101 -0.99 -10.09 0.06
N SER A 102 -1.00 -9.50 -1.12
CA SER A 102 -0.06 -8.43 -1.46
C SER A 102 -0.32 -7.16 -0.64
N PHE A 103 0.72 -6.34 -0.47
CA PHE A 103 0.57 -5.02 0.13
C PHE A 103 -0.46 -4.13 -0.60
N THR A 104 -0.58 -4.27 -1.92
CA THR A 104 -1.56 -3.51 -2.71
C THR A 104 -2.99 -3.83 -2.30
N VAL A 105 -3.30 -5.10 -2.03
CA VAL A 105 -4.63 -5.51 -1.53
C VAL A 105 -4.90 -4.87 -0.17
N HIS A 106 -3.95 -4.96 0.76
CA HIS A 106 -4.06 -4.31 2.07
C HIS A 106 -4.26 -2.79 1.94
N ARG A 107 -3.51 -2.13 1.06
CA ARG A 107 -3.62 -0.68 0.83
C ARG A 107 -4.97 -0.27 0.29
N LEU A 108 -5.55 -1.07 -0.61
CA LEU A 108 -6.87 -0.80 -1.17
C LEU A 108 -7.96 -1.00 -0.12
N LEU A 109 -7.93 -2.13 0.61
CA LEU A 109 -8.89 -2.42 1.67
C LEU A 109 -8.73 -1.51 2.90
N ALA A 110 -7.56 -0.90 3.10
CA ALA A 110 -7.32 0.09 4.17
C ALA A 110 -8.27 1.30 4.11
N GLY A 111 -8.91 1.54 2.97
CA GLY A 111 -9.92 2.59 2.77
C GLY A 111 -11.30 2.28 3.35
N ILE A 112 -11.56 1.04 3.79
CA ILE A 112 -12.75 0.72 4.59
C ILE A 112 -12.58 1.36 5.97
N ASP A 113 -13.49 2.25 6.36
CA ASP A 113 -13.40 2.99 7.63
C ASP A 113 -13.65 2.10 8.85
N ASP A 114 -14.61 1.18 8.76
CA ASP A 114 -14.92 0.22 9.82
C ASP A 114 -13.83 -0.86 9.94
N ASP A 115 -13.33 -1.06 11.15
CA ASP A 115 -12.20 -1.96 11.40
C ASP A 115 -12.63 -3.44 11.29
N GLU A 116 -13.82 -3.80 11.76
CA GLU A 116 -14.33 -5.19 11.68
C GLU A 116 -14.64 -5.58 10.24
N GLU A 117 -15.32 -4.71 9.49
CA GLU A 117 -15.61 -4.91 8.07
C GLU A 117 -14.32 -5.05 7.28
N ARG A 118 -13.31 -4.24 7.59
CA ARG A 118 -12.02 -4.27 6.90
C ARG A 118 -11.25 -5.56 7.13
N PHE A 119 -11.21 -6.03 8.38
CA PHE A 119 -10.54 -7.30 8.70
C PHE A 119 -11.31 -8.49 8.13
N ALA A 120 -12.65 -8.46 8.14
CA ALA A 120 -13.46 -9.48 7.47
C ALA A 120 -13.23 -9.46 5.95
N ALA A 121 -13.12 -8.28 5.34
CA ALA A 121 -12.99 -8.14 3.90
C ALA A 121 -11.71 -8.77 3.34
N ILE A 122 -10.60 -8.81 4.08
CA ILE A 122 -9.40 -9.50 3.59
C ILE A 122 -9.54 -11.03 3.65
N ASP A 123 -10.35 -11.55 4.58
CA ASP A 123 -10.60 -12.98 4.75
C ASP A 123 -11.70 -13.51 3.81
N GLU A 124 -12.66 -12.66 3.42
CA GLU A 124 -13.74 -12.99 2.49
C GLU A 124 -13.26 -13.00 1.03
N LEU A 125 -12.52 -14.05 0.67
CA LEU A 125 -12.17 -14.31 -0.73
C LEU A 125 -13.44 -14.43 -1.60
N PRO A 126 -13.46 -13.81 -2.80
CA PRO A 126 -14.55 -14.00 -3.75
C PRO A 126 -14.75 -15.49 -4.08
N GLU A 127 -16.01 -15.91 -4.24
CA GLU A 127 -16.35 -17.32 -4.48
C GLU A 127 -15.52 -17.94 -5.61
N GLY A 128 -14.91 -19.10 -5.33
CA GLY A 128 -14.08 -19.83 -6.29
C GLY A 128 -12.66 -19.32 -6.45
N LYS A 129 -12.22 -18.31 -5.67
CA LYS A 129 -10.86 -17.78 -5.72
C LYS A 129 -10.01 -18.20 -4.53
N THR A 130 -8.73 -18.42 -4.81
CA THR A 130 -7.72 -18.81 -3.80
C THR A 130 -6.94 -17.62 -3.23
N HIS A 131 -7.10 -16.42 -3.81
CA HIS A 131 -6.39 -15.20 -3.45
C HIS A 131 -7.11 -13.97 -4.01
N TRP A 132 -6.86 -12.79 -3.45
CA TRP A 132 -7.34 -11.54 -4.01
C TRP A 132 -6.57 -11.17 -5.29
N THR A 133 -7.29 -10.76 -6.33
CA THR A 133 -6.70 -10.00 -7.44
C THR A 133 -6.96 -8.51 -7.24
N ILE A 134 -6.11 -7.66 -7.82
CA ILE A 134 -6.31 -6.20 -7.77
C ILE A 134 -7.69 -5.82 -8.34
N ASP A 135 -8.12 -6.50 -9.41
CA ASP A 135 -9.41 -6.26 -10.06
C ASP A 135 -10.58 -6.62 -9.14
N ASP A 136 -10.48 -7.70 -8.37
CA ASP A 136 -11.50 -8.07 -7.38
C ASP A 136 -11.60 -7.05 -6.26
N THR A 137 -10.45 -6.58 -5.76
CA THR A 137 -10.41 -5.55 -4.72
C THR A 137 -11.00 -4.24 -5.25
N ALA A 138 -10.65 -3.84 -6.48
CA ALA A 138 -11.19 -2.65 -7.12
C ALA A 138 -12.71 -2.76 -7.37
N GLN A 139 -13.19 -3.95 -7.76
CA GLN A 139 -14.61 -4.21 -7.95
C GLN A 139 -15.38 -4.13 -6.63
N ARG A 140 -14.85 -4.68 -5.54
CA ARG A 140 -15.48 -4.59 -4.20
C ARG A 140 -15.57 -3.14 -3.73
N ILE A 141 -14.48 -2.37 -3.84
CA ILE A 141 -14.45 -0.94 -3.54
C ILE A 141 -15.52 -0.17 -4.33
N ARG A 142 -15.64 -0.46 -5.64
CA ARG A 142 -16.65 0.15 -6.50
C ARG A 142 -18.07 -0.20 -6.07
N VAL A 143 -18.34 -1.47 -5.76
CA VAL A 143 -19.67 -1.94 -5.33
C VAL A 143 -20.07 -1.37 -3.98
N GLN A 144 -19.12 -1.24 -3.05
CA GLN A 144 -19.35 -0.68 -1.72
C GLN A 144 -19.30 0.86 -1.70
N GLY A 145 -19.03 1.53 -2.83
CA GLY A 145 -18.94 2.99 -2.90
C GLY A 145 -17.77 3.58 -2.13
N ILE A 146 -16.75 2.78 -1.83
CA ILE A 146 -15.56 3.21 -1.08
C ILE A 146 -14.70 4.06 -2.01
N ALA A 147 -14.36 5.29 -1.61
CA ALA A 147 -13.42 6.09 -2.38
C ALA A 147 -12.01 5.47 -2.27
N PRO A 148 -11.22 5.42 -3.36
CA PRO A 148 -9.84 4.95 -3.27
C PRO A 148 -9.09 5.85 -2.29
N ALA A 149 -8.69 5.28 -1.15
CA ALA A 149 -8.00 6.03 -0.13
C ALA A 149 -6.60 6.43 -0.63
N ALA A 150 -6.44 7.73 -0.87
CA ALA A 150 -5.13 8.36 -1.06
C ALA A 150 -4.64 8.90 0.30
N PRO A 151 -3.32 8.93 0.54
CA PRO A 151 -2.76 9.73 1.63
C PRO A 151 -3.28 11.16 1.47
N GLN A 152 -3.99 11.67 2.49
CA GLN A 152 -4.57 13.03 2.48
C GLN A 152 -3.51 14.12 2.74
N GLU A 153 -2.23 13.74 2.80
CA GLU A 153 -1.12 14.65 3.07
C GLU A 153 -0.51 15.16 1.76
N THR A 154 -0.59 16.48 1.55
CA THR A 154 -0.04 17.10 0.35
C THR A 154 1.48 17.23 0.48
N THR A 155 2.21 16.80 -0.55
CA THR A 155 3.66 16.91 -0.66
C THR A 155 4.09 18.34 -1.02
N THR A 156 3.53 19.35 -0.37
CA THR A 156 4.03 20.71 -0.52
C THR A 156 5.35 20.78 0.22
N ALA A 157 6.44 20.91 -0.54
CA ALA A 157 7.78 21.08 0.01
C ALA A 157 7.77 22.20 1.04
N VAL A 158 8.07 21.88 2.30
CA VAL A 158 8.36 22.88 3.33
C VAL A 158 9.56 23.68 2.84
N THR A 159 9.29 24.85 2.25
CA THR A 159 10.36 25.77 1.90
C THR A 159 10.84 26.38 3.21
N PRO A 160 12.13 26.22 3.60
CA PRO A 160 12.63 26.92 4.76
C PRO A 160 12.46 28.43 4.54
N ARG A 161 11.88 29.12 5.52
CA ARG A 161 11.81 30.59 5.52
C ARG A 161 13.23 31.12 5.27
N PRO A 162 13.47 31.95 4.24
CA PRO A 162 14.77 32.59 4.10
C PRO A 162 14.99 33.44 5.36
N GLY A 163 16.04 33.08 6.12
CA GLY A 163 16.41 33.77 7.34
C GLY A 163 16.68 35.24 7.06
N SER A 164 16.12 36.11 7.90
CA SER A 164 16.48 37.52 7.98
C SER A 164 17.96 37.65 8.31
N LEU A 165 18.80 37.80 7.28
CA LEU A 165 20.16 38.30 7.43
C LEU A 165 20.09 39.80 7.74
N ILE A 166 20.04 40.13 9.02
CA ILE A 166 20.36 41.48 9.49
C ILE A 166 21.89 41.59 9.50
N LEU A 167 22.44 42.27 8.49
CA LEU A 167 23.83 42.74 8.47
C LEU A 167 23.99 43.86 9.53
N PRO A 168 25.02 43.84 10.38
CA PRO A 168 25.30 44.97 11.25
C PRO A 168 25.92 46.14 10.45
N PRO A 169 25.68 47.40 10.83
CA PRO A 169 26.26 48.55 10.15
C PRO A 169 27.78 48.65 10.42
N ARG A 170 28.49 49.18 9.44
CA ARG A 170 29.92 49.47 9.45
C ARG A 170 30.29 50.60 10.40
#